data_AF-A0A455LP99-F1
#
_entry.id   AF-A0A455LP99-F1
#
_cell.length_a   1.000
_cell.length_b   1.000
_cell.length_c   1.000
_cell.angle_alpha   90.00
_cell.angle_beta   90.00
_cell.angle_gamma   90.00
#
_symmetry.space_group_name_H-M   'P 1'
#
loop_
_entity.id
_entity.type
_entity.pdbx_description
1 polymer ?
#
loop_
_entity_poly.entity_id
_entity_poly.type
_entity_poly.pdbx_seq_one_letter_code
_entity_poly.pdbx_strand_id
1 'polypeptide(L)'
;MTADTPVREPQLLEVWIDQDLCTGDGICVQYAPDVFELDVDGLAYVKDAEGELSHGPRTTVPVPLVALRDVIDSATECPGECIHVRRQADQVEVYGPDSESE
;
A
#
# COMPACT_ATOMS: atom_id res chain seq x y z
N MET A 1 -29.15 16.75 22.02
CA MET A 1 -28.76 16.46 20.64
C MET A 1 -27.27 16.20 20.69
N THR A 2 -26.91 14.96 21.01
CA THR A 2 -25.52 14.55 21.22
C THR A 2 -24.85 14.56 19.85
N ALA A 3 -23.81 15.36 19.69
CA ALA A 3 -22.92 15.24 18.54
C ALA A 3 -22.28 13.85 18.64
N ASP A 4 -22.73 12.96 17.78
CA ASP A 4 -22.06 11.72 17.46
C ASP A 4 -20.80 12.11 16.69
N THR A 5 -19.74 12.47 17.40
CA THR A 5 -18.41 12.58 16.81
C THR A 5 -18.07 11.16 16.38
N PRO A 6 -17.94 10.86 15.07
CA PRO A 6 -17.52 9.53 14.66
C PRO A 6 -16.17 9.28 15.34
N VAL A 7 -16.11 8.23 16.15
CA VAL A 7 -14.84 7.66 16.58
C VAL A 7 -14.06 7.48 15.29
N ARG A 8 -12.90 8.13 15.18
CA ARG A 8 -12.02 8.01 14.02
C ARG A 8 -11.54 6.56 14.03
N GLU A 9 -12.31 5.67 13.42
CA GLU A 9 -11.96 4.27 13.22
C GLU A 9 -10.52 4.26 12.68
N PRO A 10 -9.64 3.37 13.18
CA PRO A 10 -8.31 3.25 12.59
C PRO A 10 -8.52 3.10 11.10
N GLN A 11 -8.08 4.08 10.32
CA GLN A 11 -8.45 4.14 8.92
C GLN A 11 -7.93 2.85 8.28
N LEU A 12 -8.85 1.99 7.88
CA LEU A 12 -8.51 0.74 7.23
C LEU A 12 -7.94 1.14 5.87
N LEU A 13 -6.62 1.10 5.79
CA LEU A 13 -5.89 1.35 4.57
C LEU A 13 -5.65 0.03 3.86
N GLU A 14 -5.65 0.10 2.54
CA GLU A 14 -5.25 -0.99 1.69
C GLU A 14 -4.20 -0.50 0.70
N VAL A 15 -3.31 -1.40 0.32
CA VAL A 15 -2.16 -1.09 -0.54
C VAL A 15 -2.15 -2.01 -1.76
N TRP A 16 -1.70 -1.47 -2.90
CA TRP A 16 -1.43 -2.22 -4.13
C TRP A 16 -0.23 -1.63 -4.87
N ILE A 17 0.30 -2.40 -5.83
CA ILE A 17 1.40 -1.99 -6.69
C ILE A 17 0.93 -1.90 -8.15
N ASP A 18 1.21 -0.77 -8.80
CA ASP A 18 1.07 -0.62 -10.24
C ASP A 18 2.25 -1.28 -10.95
N GLN A 19 1.95 -2.41 -11.60
CA GLN A 19 2.94 -3.22 -12.30
C GLN A 19 3.49 -2.53 -13.56
N ASP A 20 2.77 -1.57 -14.14
CA ASP A 20 3.24 -0.83 -15.31
C ASP A 20 4.29 0.24 -14.93
N LEU A 21 4.29 0.69 -13.67
CA LEU A 21 5.22 1.69 -13.13
C LEU A 21 6.36 1.08 -12.30
N CYS A 22 6.20 -0.16 -11.83
CA CYS A 22 7.20 -0.81 -11.00
C CYS A 22 8.50 -1.05 -11.77
N THR A 23 9.62 -0.53 -11.22
CA THR A 23 10.95 -0.66 -11.82
C THR A 23 11.81 -1.76 -11.20
N GLY A 24 11.29 -2.47 -10.19
CA GLY A 24 12.00 -3.55 -9.51
C GLY A 24 13.10 -3.10 -8.55
N ASP A 25 13.09 -1.86 -8.07
CA ASP A 25 14.13 -1.30 -7.17
C ASP A 25 14.18 -1.99 -5.80
N GLY A 26 13.05 -2.52 -5.32
CA GLY A 26 12.98 -3.36 -4.13
C GLY A 26 13.00 -2.61 -2.78
N ILE A 27 12.98 -1.26 -2.76
CA ILE A 27 12.92 -0.48 -1.52
C ILE A 27 11.69 -0.83 -0.65
N CYS A 28 10.56 -1.15 -1.28
CA CYS A 28 9.35 -1.59 -0.59
C CYS A 28 9.56 -2.87 0.22
N VAL A 29 10.29 -3.85 -0.33
CA VAL A 29 10.63 -5.09 0.38
C VAL A 29 11.61 -4.83 1.52
N GLN A 30 12.50 -3.84 1.37
CA GLN A 30 13.44 -3.47 2.44
C GLN A 30 12.73 -2.83 3.64
N TYR A 31 11.71 -2.00 3.40
CA TYR A 31 10.97 -1.30 4.45
C TYR A 31 9.86 -2.16 5.07
N ALA A 32 9.04 -2.82 4.24
CA ALA A 32 7.91 -3.61 4.72
C ALA A 32 7.92 -5.02 4.09
N PRO A 33 8.89 -5.90 4.46
CA PRO A 33 9.02 -7.25 3.91
C PRO A 33 7.83 -8.17 4.23
N ASP A 34 7.04 -7.85 5.25
CA ASP A 34 5.83 -8.60 5.58
C ASP A 34 4.65 -8.26 4.65
N VAL A 35 4.72 -7.13 3.94
CA VAL A 35 3.66 -6.63 3.06
C VAL A 35 4.05 -6.75 1.59
N PHE A 36 5.35 -6.62 1.27
CA PHE A 36 5.84 -6.63 -0.10
C PHE A 36 6.84 -7.76 -0.34
N GLU A 37 6.89 -8.24 -1.58
CA GLU A 37 7.88 -9.21 -2.03
C GLU A 37 8.22 -8.97 -3.50
N LEU A 38 9.47 -9.22 -3.87
CA LEU A 38 9.90 -9.25 -5.27
C LEU A 38 9.74 -10.66 -5.81
N ASP A 39 9.01 -10.82 -6.90
CA ASP A 39 8.85 -12.11 -7.58
C ASP A 39 9.98 -12.34 -8.62
N VAL A 40 9.98 -13.51 -9.23
CA VAL A 40 10.98 -13.97 -10.20
C VAL A 40 11.01 -13.17 -11.50
N ASP A 41 9.97 -12.37 -11.76
CA ASP A 41 9.90 -11.44 -12.89
C ASP A 41 10.62 -10.11 -12.62
N GLY A 42 11.08 -9.89 -11.38
CA GLY A 42 11.76 -8.67 -10.96
C GLY A 42 10.81 -7.53 -10.57
N LEU A 43 9.50 -7.77 -10.50
CA LEU A 43 8.50 -6.81 -10.04
C LEU A 43 8.09 -7.09 -8.60
N ALA A 44 7.61 -6.05 -7.92
CA ALA A 44 7.14 -6.15 -6.56
C ALA A 44 5.63 -6.40 -6.49
N TYR A 45 5.21 -7.25 -5.56
CA TYR A 45 3.83 -7.63 -5.32
C TYR A 45 3.47 -7.43 -3.85
N VAL A 46 2.19 -7.24 -3.58
CA VAL A 46 1.67 -7.22 -2.22
C VAL A 46 1.32 -8.63 -1.75
N LYS A 47 1.54 -8.88 -0.46
CA LYS A 47 1.23 -10.14 0.24
C LYS A 47 0.01 -9.99 1.12
N ASP A 48 -0.85 -11.00 1.09
CA ASP A 48 -1.93 -11.11 2.06
C ASP A 48 -1.42 -11.59 3.43
N ALA A 49 -2.33 -11.78 4.39
CA ALA A 49 -1.98 -12.19 5.74
C ALA A 49 -1.41 -13.61 5.82
N GLU A 50 -1.65 -14.43 4.80
CA GLU A 50 -1.15 -15.78 4.63
C GLU A 50 0.21 -15.81 3.90
N GLY A 51 0.68 -14.66 3.40
CA GLY A 51 1.92 -14.50 2.66
C GLY A 51 1.81 -14.84 1.17
N GLU A 52 0.60 -14.97 0.63
CA GLU A 52 0.37 -15.23 -0.79
C GLU A 52 0.47 -13.94 -1.62
N LEU A 53 1.15 -14.01 -2.76
CA LEU A 53 1.34 -12.88 -3.67
C LEU A 53 0.09 -12.58 -4.49
N SER A 54 -0.28 -11.32 -4.53
CA SER A 54 -1.42 -10.82 -5.29
C SER A 54 -1.03 -10.40 -6.72
N HIS A 55 -1.26 -11.28 -7.69
CA HIS A 55 -0.91 -11.04 -9.11
C HIS A 55 -2.03 -10.39 -9.96
N GLY A 56 -3.20 -10.12 -9.39
CA GLY A 56 -4.30 -9.49 -10.11
C GLY A 56 -4.07 -7.99 -10.33
N PRO A 57 -4.60 -7.41 -11.43
CA PRO A 57 -4.47 -5.98 -11.68
C PRO A 57 -5.18 -5.19 -10.59
N ARG A 58 -4.47 -4.27 -9.95
CA ARG A 58 -4.97 -3.42 -8.85
C ARG A 58 -5.54 -4.25 -7.67
N THR A 59 -5.06 -5.47 -7.47
CA THR A 59 -5.39 -6.25 -6.27
C THR A 59 -4.78 -5.59 -5.05
N THR A 60 -5.60 -5.37 -4.03
CA THR A 60 -5.21 -4.73 -2.78
C THR A 60 -5.12 -5.72 -1.64
N VAL A 61 -4.27 -5.41 -0.67
CA VAL A 61 -4.24 -6.09 0.64
C VAL A 61 -4.43 -5.07 1.77
N PRO A 62 -5.07 -5.45 2.88
CA PRO A 62 -5.14 -4.59 4.05
C PRO A 62 -3.73 -4.28 4.59
N VAL A 63 -3.48 -3.02 4.95
CA VAL A 63 -2.21 -2.62 5.58
C VAL A 63 -2.25 -2.97 7.07
N PRO A 64 -1.37 -3.86 7.57
CA PRO A 64 -1.29 -4.14 9.00
C PRO A 64 -0.88 -2.88 9.76
N LEU A 65 -1.54 -2.58 10.88
CA LEU A 65 -1.23 -1.39 11.68
C LEU A 65 0.23 -1.33 12.14
N VAL A 66 0.87 -2.49 12.32
CA VAL A 66 2.28 -2.61 12.70
C VAL A 66 3.25 -2.24 11.58
N ALA A 67 2.84 -2.39 10.31
CA ALA A 67 3.63 -2.07 9.12
C ALA A 67 3.20 -0.75 8.47
N LEU A 68 2.21 -0.05 9.03
CA LEU A 68 1.62 1.14 8.44
C LEU A 68 2.66 2.21 8.11
N ARG A 69 3.59 2.49 9.03
CA ARG A 69 4.61 3.51 8.80
C ARG A 69 5.55 3.12 7.66
N ASP A 70 6.00 1.87 7.67
CA ASP A 70 6.94 1.36 6.67
C ASP A 70 6.30 1.29 5.27
N VAL A 71 5.00 0.98 5.19
CA VAL A 71 4.23 1.04 3.93
C VAL A 71 4.10 2.48 3.41
N ILE A 72 3.85 3.45 4.28
CA ILE A 72 3.80 4.87 3.91
C ILE A 72 5.17 5.35 3.41
N ASP A 73 6.23 5.02 4.13
CA ASP A 73 7.60 5.40 3.75
C ASP A 73 7.99 4.70 2.44
N SER A 74 7.58 3.46 2.21
CA SER A 74 7.74 2.77 0.92
C SER A 74 7.05 3.52 -0.21
N ALA A 75 5.80 3.94 -0.03
CA ALA A 75 5.05 4.66 -1.06
C ALA A 75 5.66 6.04 -1.36
N THR A 76 6.23 6.70 -0.35
CA THR A 76 6.85 8.02 -0.48
C THR A 76 8.22 7.95 -1.17
N GLU A 77 8.99 6.89 -0.92
CA GLU A 77 10.37 6.77 -1.39
C GLU A 77 10.52 5.87 -2.63
N CYS A 78 9.45 5.23 -3.09
CA CYS A 78 9.50 4.38 -4.27
C CYS A 78 9.85 5.20 -5.52
N PRO A 79 11.00 4.95 -6.18
CA PRO A 79 11.44 5.75 -7.33
C PRO A 79 10.57 5.55 -8.57
N GLY A 80 9.86 4.41 -8.64
CA GLY A 80 8.92 4.13 -9.72
C GLY A 80 7.56 4.77 -9.51
N GLU A 81 7.29 5.38 -8.34
CA GLU A 81 5.98 5.93 -7.99
C GLU A 81 4.89 4.88 -8.27
N CYS A 82 5.09 3.64 -7.81
CA CYS A 82 4.25 2.51 -8.19
C CYS A 82 3.43 1.94 -7.03
N ILE A 83 3.46 2.56 -5.84
CA ILE A 83 2.81 2.04 -4.63
C ILE A 83 1.68 2.99 -4.25
N HIS A 84 0.48 2.44 -4.19
CA HIS A 84 -0.74 3.19 -3.95
C HIS A 84 -1.39 2.72 -2.65
N VAL A 85 -1.60 3.64 -1.72
CA VAL A 85 -2.25 3.39 -0.44
C VAL A 85 -3.52 4.21 -0.36
N ARG A 86 -4.66 3.53 -0.23
CA ARG A 86 -5.97 4.18 -0.22
C ARG A 86 -6.81 3.76 0.97
N ARG A 87 -7.79 4.59 1.32
CA ARG A 87 -8.79 4.25 2.32
C ARG A 87 -9.75 3.19 1.76
N GLN A 88 -10.00 2.15 2.53
CA GLN A 88 -10.94 1.09 2.12
C GLN A 88 -12.38 1.61 1.98
N ALA A 89 -12.77 2.62 2.78
CA ALA A 89 -14.15 3.11 2.85
C ALA A 89 -14.61 3.85 1.58
N ASP A 90 -13.73 4.65 0.97
CA ASP A 90 -14.06 5.54 -0.15
C ASP A 90 -13.07 5.44 -1.31
N GLN A 91 -12.08 4.54 -1.22
CA GLN A 91 -11.04 4.29 -2.23
C GLN A 91 -10.21 5.53 -2.58
N VAL A 92 -10.28 6.58 -1.77
CA VAL A 92 -9.46 7.77 -1.94
C VAL A 92 -8.03 7.43 -1.59
N GLU A 93 -7.14 7.67 -2.53
CA GLU A 93 -5.70 7.53 -2.32
C GLU A 93 -5.21 8.59 -1.32
N VAL A 94 -4.46 8.12 -0.34
CA VAL A 94 -3.93 8.95 0.75
C VAL A 94 -2.41 9.00 0.76
N TYR A 95 -1.74 7.99 0.18
CA TYR A 95 -0.32 8.00 -0.11
C TYR A 95 -0.09 7.32 -1.45
N GLY A 96 0.82 7.86 -2.24
CA GLY A 96 1.12 7.37 -3.58
C GLY A 96 0.94 8.44 -4.66
N PRO A 97 1.12 8.06 -5.93
CA PRO A 97 1.17 8.98 -7.07
C PRO A 97 -0.12 9.79 -7.29
N ASP A 98 -1.27 9.19 -6.99
CA ASP A 98 -2.58 9.82 -7.18
C ASP A 98 -3.12 10.45 -5.89
N SER A 99 -2.35 10.41 -4.80
CA SER A 99 -2.69 11.17 -3.59
C SER A 99 -2.50 12.66 -3.85
N GLU A 100 -3.48 13.47 -3.43
CA GLU A 100 -3.41 14.93 -3.48
C GLU A 100 -2.24 15.39 -2.59
N SER A 101 -1.04 15.48 -3.18
CA SER A 101 0.14 16.04 -2.54
C SER A 101 0.10 17.55 -2.76
N GLU A 102 -0.10 18.28 -1.67
CA GLU A 102 -0.11 19.76 -1.60
C GLU A 102 1.25 20.38 -1.96
#